data_AF-A0A2T7PEW3-F1
#
_entry.id   AF-A0A2T7PEW3-F1
#
_cell.length_a   1.000
_cell.length_b   1.000
_cell.length_c   1.000
_cell.angle_alpha   90.00
_cell.angle_beta   90.00
_cell.angle_gamma   90.00
#
_symmetry.space_group_name_H-M   'P 1'
#
loop_
_entity.id
_entity.type
_entity.pdbx_description
1 polymer ?
#
loop_
_entity_poly.entity_id
_entity_poly.type
_entity_poly.pdbx_seq_one_letter_code
_entity_poly.pdbx_strand_id
1 'polypeptide(L)'
;MARSKERDVLTDIQTLLNKQEENIKHHIDEVRDELRLFKSAIDKLFTELQQVKQRQESLEQNTERLKDHVDRSLQVFDDKLDKLEGFSRRDNLKFFGITETGEDSCETCAATIINLLQETIPGKVWQTTDIVRAHRVDEEEDNTILRADKHGEQIDTNEVTRRGSIINNLQMIPTEPSYPAEVSFKPITGVQVPAPIK
;
A
#
# COMPACT_ATOMS: atom_id res chain seq x y z
N MET A 1 41.82 7.71 -94.67
CA MET A 1 41.79 6.81 -93.50
C MET A 1 41.77 7.54 -92.16
N ALA A 2 42.63 8.52 -91.89
CA ALA A 2 42.70 9.19 -90.57
C ALA A 2 41.38 9.85 -90.11
N ARG A 3 40.70 10.62 -90.99
CA ARG A 3 39.40 11.26 -90.66
C ARG A 3 38.24 10.29 -90.41
N SER A 4 38.33 9.05 -90.89
CA SER A 4 37.32 8.02 -90.63
C SER A 4 37.41 7.55 -89.19
N LYS A 5 38.64 7.23 -88.75
CA LYS A 5 38.91 6.76 -87.38
C LYS A 5 38.52 7.78 -86.32
N GLU A 6 38.72 9.07 -86.61
CA GLU A 6 38.33 10.16 -85.70
C GLU A 6 36.80 10.23 -85.51
N ARG A 7 36.03 10.04 -86.60
CA ARG A 7 34.57 10.03 -86.55
C ARG A 7 34.03 8.82 -85.78
N ASP A 8 34.67 7.66 -85.93
CA ASP A 8 34.32 6.44 -85.21
C ASP A 8 34.54 6.63 -83.71
N VAL A 9 35.70 7.18 -83.30
CA VAL A 9 36.01 7.48 -81.89
C VAL A 9 35.02 8.49 -81.28
N LEU A 10 34.66 9.54 -82.01
CA LEU A 10 33.65 10.50 -81.53
C LEU A 10 32.27 9.86 -81.33
N THR A 11 31.90 8.93 -82.21
CA THR A 11 30.65 8.18 -82.10
C THR A 11 30.67 7.27 -80.88
N ASP A 12 31.78 6.56 -80.65
CA ASP A 12 31.96 5.69 -79.49
C ASP A 12 31.89 6.49 -78.18
N ILE A 13 32.57 7.65 -78.12
CA ILE A 13 32.50 8.56 -76.96
C ILE A 13 31.06 9.02 -76.71
N GLN A 14 30.33 9.42 -77.76
CA GLN A 14 28.95 9.86 -77.61
C GLN A 14 28.05 8.73 -77.10
N THR A 15 28.21 7.51 -77.61
CA THR A 15 27.42 6.36 -77.13
C THR A 15 27.73 6.02 -75.68
N LEU A 16 29.00 6.10 -75.27
CA LEU A 16 29.41 5.86 -73.88
C LEU A 16 28.84 6.93 -72.94
N LEU A 17 28.89 8.20 -73.35
CA LEU A 17 28.31 9.31 -72.58
C LEU A 17 26.80 9.16 -72.42
N ASN A 18 26.08 8.83 -73.50
CA ASN A 18 24.63 8.60 -73.44
C ASN A 18 24.29 7.44 -72.48
N LYS A 19 25.04 6.33 -72.56
CA LYS A 19 24.85 5.18 -71.66
C LYS A 19 25.14 5.55 -70.20
N GLN A 20 26.17 6.35 -69.95
CA GLN A 20 26.48 6.82 -68.61
C GLN A 20 25.40 7.76 -68.08
N GLU A 21 24.87 8.65 -68.92
CA GLU A 21 23.76 9.54 -68.59
C GLU A 21 22.50 8.75 -68.21
N GLU A 22 22.13 7.74 -68.99
CA GLU A 22 20.99 6.86 -68.70
C GLU A 22 21.19 6.11 -67.38
N ASN A 23 22.39 5.56 -67.15
CA ASN A 23 22.71 4.90 -65.89
C ASN A 23 22.58 5.85 -64.69
N ILE A 24 23.09 7.08 -64.80
CA ILE A 24 22.99 8.08 -63.73
C ILE A 24 21.53 8.43 -63.47
N LYS A 25 20.71 8.65 -64.51
CA LYS A 25 19.28 8.93 -64.37
C LYS A 25 18.57 7.79 -63.63
N HIS A 26 18.84 6.55 -64.02
CA HIS A 26 18.26 5.38 -63.36
C HIS A 26 18.59 5.36 -61.85
N HIS A 27 19.86 5.52 -61.48
CA HIS A 27 20.26 5.52 -60.07
C HIS A 27 19.64 6.70 -59.30
N ILE A 28 19.49 7.87 -59.94
CA ILE A 28 18.81 9.02 -59.33
C ILE A 28 17.34 8.70 -59.05
N ASP A 29 16.65 8.03 -59.98
CA ASP A 29 15.25 7.65 -59.81
C ASP A 29 15.08 6.57 -58.73
N GLU A 30 15.97 5.56 -58.69
CA GLU A 30 16.00 4.56 -57.61
C GLU A 30 16.17 5.19 -56.22
N VAL A 31 17.17 6.07 -56.06
CA VAL A 31 17.41 6.77 -54.80
C VAL A 31 16.21 7.65 -54.42
N ARG A 32 15.56 8.29 -55.39
CA ARG A 32 14.36 9.11 -55.14
C ARG A 32 13.21 8.24 -54.62
N ASP A 33 12.99 7.07 -55.20
CA ASP A 33 11.94 6.16 -54.77
C ASP A 33 12.21 5.57 -53.39
N GLU A 34 13.45 5.18 -53.10
CA GLU A 34 13.85 4.74 -51.75
C GLU A 34 13.64 5.85 -50.71
N LEU A 35 14.02 7.09 -51.02
CA LEU A 35 13.78 8.24 -50.14
C LEU A 35 12.28 8.48 -49.90
N ARG A 36 11.44 8.25 -50.91
CA ARG A 36 9.99 8.38 -50.78
C ARG A 36 9.40 7.31 -49.88
N LEU A 37 9.86 6.07 -50.00
CA LEU A 37 9.47 4.96 -49.13
C LEU A 37 9.91 5.22 -47.68
N PHE A 38 11.16 5.65 -47.51
CA PHE A 38 11.71 5.98 -46.20
C PHE A 38 10.92 7.10 -45.51
N LYS A 39 10.60 8.18 -46.24
CA LYS A 39 9.73 9.25 -45.74
C LYS A 39 8.38 8.73 -45.28
N SER A 40 7.73 7.89 -46.09
CA SER A 40 6.43 7.31 -45.73
C SER A 40 6.52 6.43 -44.47
N ALA A 41 7.62 5.69 -44.30
CA ALA A 41 7.85 4.91 -43.08
C ALA A 41 8.01 5.80 -41.84
N ILE A 42 8.77 6.91 -41.96
CA ILE A 42 8.90 7.89 -40.87
C ILE A 42 7.54 8.49 -40.49
N ASP A 43 6.72 8.88 -41.47
CA ASP A 43 5.42 9.48 -41.18
C ASP A 43 4.49 8.50 -40.43
N LYS A 44 4.55 7.21 -40.78
CA LYS A 44 3.82 6.14 -40.07
C LYS A 44 4.32 6.00 -38.63
N LEU A 45 5.64 5.89 -38.45
CA LEU A 45 6.25 5.78 -37.11
C LEU A 45 5.91 6.98 -36.24
N PHE A 46 5.90 8.19 -36.80
CA PHE A 46 5.52 9.39 -36.06
C PHE A 46 4.06 9.32 -35.59
N THR A 47 3.16 8.85 -36.46
CA THR A 47 1.74 8.67 -36.12
C THR A 47 1.55 7.65 -35.01
N GLU A 48 2.21 6.49 -35.11
CA GLU A 48 2.16 5.44 -34.08
C GLU A 48 2.73 5.94 -32.74
N LEU A 49 3.83 6.68 -32.78
CA LEU A 49 4.44 7.26 -31.58
C LEU A 49 3.48 8.23 -30.86
N GLN A 50 2.75 9.07 -31.61
CA GLN A 50 1.75 9.95 -31.02
C GLN A 50 0.60 9.16 -30.38
N GLN A 51 0.15 8.07 -31.00
CA GLN A 51 -0.89 7.21 -30.42
C GLN A 51 -0.41 6.53 -29.13
N VAL A 52 0.83 6.03 -29.11
CA VAL A 52 1.43 5.43 -27.91
C VAL A 52 1.50 6.45 -26.78
N LYS A 53 1.95 7.67 -27.08
CA LYS A 53 2.02 8.75 -26.09
C LYS A 53 0.65 9.08 -25.49
N GLN A 54 -0.39 9.20 -26.31
CA GLN A 54 -1.75 9.44 -25.83
C GLN A 54 -2.28 8.30 -24.96
N ARG A 55 -1.99 7.05 -25.33
CA ARG A 55 -2.36 5.88 -24.52
C ARG A 55 -1.63 5.86 -23.18
N GLN A 56 -0.35 6.22 -23.17
CA GLN A 56 0.44 6.33 -21.95
C GLN A 56 -0.16 7.37 -21.00
N GLU A 57 -0.46 8.58 -21.49
CA GLU A 57 -1.07 9.64 -20.68
C GLU A 57 -2.44 9.21 -20.11
N SER A 58 -3.25 8.49 -20.90
CA SER A 58 -4.53 7.94 -20.43
C SER A 58 -4.35 6.87 -19.36
N LEU A 59 -3.34 6.00 -19.47
CA LEU A 59 -3.05 4.97 -18.47
C LEU A 59 -2.56 5.57 -17.16
N GLU A 60 -1.71 6.59 -17.23
CA GLU A 60 -1.24 7.33 -16.05
C GLU A 60 -2.41 7.96 -15.29
N GLN A 61 -3.33 8.63 -16.00
CA GLN A 61 -4.53 9.22 -15.39
C GLN A 61 -5.46 8.17 -14.76
N ASN A 62 -5.64 7.02 -15.42
CA ASN A 62 -6.48 5.94 -14.88
C ASN A 62 -5.84 5.32 -13.64
N THR A 63 -4.51 5.18 -13.62
CA THR A 63 -3.76 4.66 -12.48
C THR A 63 -3.91 5.58 -11.27
N GLU A 64 -3.80 6.90 -11.45
CA GLU A 64 -3.98 7.85 -10.35
C GLU A 64 -5.41 7.81 -9.79
N ARG A 65 -6.43 7.78 -10.68
CA ARG A 65 -7.83 7.65 -10.25
C ARG A 65 -8.10 6.36 -9.48
N LEU A 66 -7.48 5.25 -9.91
CA LEU A 66 -7.63 3.97 -9.24
C LEU A 66 -6.98 4.00 -7.85
N LYS A 67 -5.80 4.59 -7.74
CA LYS A 67 -5.11 4.81 -6.47
C LYS A 67 -5.98 5.62 -5.50
N ASP A 68 -6.49 6.77 -5.94
CA ASP A 68 -7.41 7.59 -5.13
C ASP A 68 -8.66 6.84 -4.68
N HIS A 69 -9.18 5.94 -5.51
CA HIS A 69 -10.34 5.12 -5.18
C HIS A 69 -10.01 4.05 -4.14
N VAL A 70 -8.85 3.40 -4.27
CA VAL A 70 -8.36 2.41 -3.31
C VAL A 70 -8.09 3.06 -1.96
N ASP A 71 -7.40 4.20 -1.93
CA ASP A 71 -7.09 4.92 -0.69
C ASP A 71 -8.36 5.34 0.06
N ARG A 72 -9.36 5.86 -0.67
CA ARG A 72 -10.68 6.17 -0.09
C ARG A 72 -11.39 4.92 0.44
N SER A 73 -11.30 3.80 -0.27
CA SER A 73 -11.96 2.56 0.16
C SER A 73 -11.32 2.01 1.42
N LEU A 74 -9.98 2.03 1.51
CA LEU A 74 -9.23 1.63 2.70
C LEU A 74 -9.62 2.50 3.90
N GLN A 75 -9.66 3.82 3.74
CA GLN A 75 -10.09 4.72 4.81
C GLN A 75 -11.50 4.39 5.32
N VAL A 76 -12.44 4.10 4.42
CA VAL A 76 -13.81 3.72 4.81
C VAL A 76 -13.84 2.38 5.56
N PHE A 77 -12.95 1.45 5.22
CA PHE A 77 -12.85 0.17 5.94
C PHE A 77 -12.21 0.34 7.31
N ASP A 78 -11.15 1.13 7.42
CA ASP A 78 -10.52 1.45 8.71
C ASP A 78 -11.53 2.12 9.65
N ASP A 79 -12.27 3.14 9.17
CA ASP A 79 -13.32 3.80 9.94
C ASP A 79 -14.43 2.84 10.41
N LYS A 80 -14.71 1.78 9.63
CA LYS A 80 -15.70 0.76 9.98
C LYS A 80 -15.15 -0.22 10.99
N LEU A 81 -13.88 -0.62 10.85
CA LEU A 81 -13.20 -1.49 11.82
C LEU A 81 -13.13 -0.81 13.18
N ASP A 82 -12.70 0.45 13.23
CA ASP A 82 -12.66 1.25 14.46
C ASP A 82 -14.04 1.31 15.14
N LYS A 83 -15.10 1.53 14.37
CA LYS A 83 -16.47 1.55 14.89
C LYS A 83 -16.88 0.19 15.43
N LEU A 84 -16.66 -0.89 14.68
CA LEU A 84 -17.04 -2.23 15.07
C LEU A 84 -16.26 -2.70 16.30
N GLU A 85 -14.98 -2.39 16.37
CA GLU A 85 -14.14 -2.66 17.53
C GLU A 85 -14.65 -1.88 18.76
N GLY A 86 -14.91 -0.58 18.60
CA GLY A 86 -15.50 0.25 19.64
C GLY A 86 -16.85 -0.28 20.14
N PHE A 87 -17.72 -0.75 19.24
CA PHE A 87 -18.98 -1.38 19.63
C PHE A 87 -18.77 -2.71 20.35
N SER A 88 -17.83 -3.54 19.88
CA SER A 88 -17.55 -4.84 20.45
C SER A 88 -16.92 -4.74 21.85
N ARG A 89 -16.10 -3.71 22.10
CA ARG A 89 -15.38 -3.50 23.36
C ARG A 89 -16.08 -2.51 24.30
N ARG A 90 -17.22 -1.91 23.90
CA ARG A 90 -17.91 -0.86 24.68
C ARG A 90 -18.20 -1.28 26.11
N ASP A 91 -18.59 -2.53 26.29
CA ASP A 91 -18.99 -3.06 27.57
C ASP A 91 -17.83 -3.84 28.24
N ASN A 92 -16.61 -3.77 27.68
CA ASN A 92 -15.41 -4.38 28.25
C ASN A 92 -14.73 -3.45 29.26
N LEU A 93 -14.36 -3.98 30.43
CA LEU A 93 -13.56 -3.30 31.45
C LEU A 93 -12.22 -4.01 31.62
N LYS A 94 -11.14 -3.22 31.73
CA LYS A 94 -9.79 -3.70 32.10
C LYS A 94 -9.54 -3.49 33.59
N PHE A 95 -9.16 -4.54 34.29
CA PHE A 95 -8.77 -4.54 35.69
C PHE A 95 -7.26 -4.76 35.78
N PHE A 96 -6.54 -3.84 36.41
CA PHE A 96 -5.09 -3.91 36.57
C PHE A 96 -4.75 -4.27 38.03
N GLY A 97 -3.61 -4.95 38.27
CA GLY A 97 -3.14 -5.24 39.62
C GLY A 97 -3.79 -6.45 40.31
N ILE A 98 -4.47 -7.33 39.57
CA ILE A 98 -5.05 -8.55 40.13
C ILE A 98 -3.96 -9.63 40.19
N THR A 99 -3.66 -10.13 41.38
CA THR A 99 -2.68 -11.22 41.59
C THR A 99 -3.08 -12.49 40.84
N GLU A 100 -2.11 -13.19 40.27
CA GLU A 100 -2.31 -14.47 39.58
C GLU A 100 -2.26 -15.62 40.56
N THR A 101 -3.21 -16.54 40.44
CA THR A 101 -3.32 -17.72 41.33
C THR A 101 -2.87 -19.01 40.66
N GLY A 102 -2.29 -18.93 39.45
CA GLY A 102 -1.79 -20.07 38.67
C GLY A 102 -2.89 -20.91 37.98
N GLU A 103 -4.13 -20.86 38.47
CA GLU A 103 -5.33 -21.44 37.84
C GLU A 103 -6.36 -20.34 37.50
N ASP A 104 -6.06 -19.55 36.47
CA ASP A 104 -6.93 -18.46 35.98
C ASP A 104 -7.93 -18.97 34.91
N SER A 105 -8.85 -19.83 35.35
CA SER A 105 -10.05 -20.16 34.57
C SER A 105 -11.02 -18.97 34.47
N CYS A 106 -11.96 -19.02 33.52
CA CYS A 106 -12.97 -17.97 33.38
C CYS A 106 -13.78 -17.79 34.68
N GLU A 107 -14.09 -18.89 35.35
CA GLU A 107 -14.87 -18.93 36.58
C GLU A 107 -14.10 -18.31 37.76
N THR A 108 -12.81 -18.65 37.91
CA THR A 108 -11.96 -18.12 38.99
C THR A 108 -11.68 -16.63 38.79
N CYS A 109 -11.45 -16.18 37.56
CA CYS A 109 -11.34 -14.76 37.23
C CYS A 109 -12.65 -14.01 37.56
N ALA A 110 -13.79 -14.51 37.10
CA ALA A 110 -15.09 -13.87 37.33
C ALA A 110 -15.42 -13.76 38.83
N ALA A 111 -15.16 -14.81 39.62
CA ALA A 111 -15.37 -14.79 41.06
C ALA A 111 -14.49 -13.74 41.75
N THR A 112 -13.22 -13.63 41.35
CA THR A 112 -12.28 -12.63 41.89
C THR A 112 -12.75 -11.21 41.60
N ILE A 113 -13.22 -10.95 40.37
CA ILE A 113 -13.76 -9.65 39.96
C ILE A 113 -15.03 -9.30 40.76
N ILE A 114 -15.94 -10.26 40.97
CA ILE A 114 -17.17 -10.05 41.75
C ILE A 114 -16.84 -9.66 43.19
N ASN A 115 -15.91 -10.37 43.83
CA ASN A 115 -15.48 -10.05 45.19
C ASN A 115 -14.94 -8.60 45.25
N LEU A 116 -14.06 -8.23 44.30
CA LEU A 116 -13.51 -6.89 44.22
C LEU A 116 -14.59 -5.81 44.00
N LEU A 117 -15.56 -6.07 43.13
CA LEU A 117 -16.66 -5.13 42.87
C LEU A 117 -17.61 -4.99 44.08
N GLN A 118 -17.85 -6.06 44.83
CA GLN A 118 -18.68 -6.04 46.05
C GLN A 118 -18.00 -5.24 47.16
N GLU A 119 -16.69 -5.37 47.32
CA GLU A 119 -15.91 -4.58 48.28
C GLU A 119 -15.85 -3.09 47.89
N THR A 120 -15.69 -2.80 46.60
CA THR A 120 -15.49 -1.43 46.11
C THR A 120 -16.79 -0.64 45.97
N ILE A 121 -17.89 -1.29 45.59
CA ILE A 121 -19.17 -0.64 45.31
C ILE A 121 -20.24 -1.23 46.24
N PRO A 122 -20.33 -0.74 47.49
CA PRO A 122 -21.31 -1.24 48.44
C PRO A 122 -22.73 -0.93 47.98
N GLY A 123 -23.65 -1.89 48.17
CA GLY A 123 -25.07 -1.74 47.87
C GLY A 123 -25.52 -2.28 46.51
N LYS A 124 -24.59 -2.64 45.61
CA LYS A 124 -24.92 -3.41 44.40
C LYS A 124 -24.53 -4.88 44.58
N VAL A 125 -25.49 -5.77 44.33
CA VAL A 125 -25.25 -7.21 44.34
C VAL A 125 -24.88 -7.66 42.93
N TRP A 126 -23.59 -7.90 42.72
CA TRP A 126 -23.05 -8.43 41.47
C TRP A 126 -23.19 -9.95 41.41
N GLN A 127 -23.62 -10.47 40.26
CA GLN A 127 -23.81 -11.90 40.00
C GLN A 127 -22.88 -12.38 38.89
N THR A 128 -22.55 -13.67 38.88
CA THR A 128 -21.76 -14.29 37.79
C THR A 128 -22.42 -14.16 36.43
N THR A 129 -23.75 -14.07 36.38
CA THR A 129 -24.51 -13.85 35.13
C THR A 129 -24.35 -12.44 34.54
N ASP A 130 -23.84 -11.48 35.32
CA ASP A 130 -23.55 -10.12 34.85
C ASP A 130 -22.26 -10.08 34.02
N ILE A 131 -21.41 -11.10 34.16
CA ILE A 131 -20.15 -11.26 33.42
C ILE A 131 -20.37 -12.27 32.30
N VAL A 132 -20.16 -11.84 31.05
CA VAL A 132 -20.28 -12.75 29.88
C VAL A 132 -19.06 -13.63 29.74
N ARG A 133 -17.87 -13.05 29.97
CA ARG A 133 -16.58 -13.72 29.89
C ARG A 133 -15.57 -12.91 30.71
N ALA A 134 -14.69 -13.62 31.41
CA ALA A 134 -13.52 -13.05 32.08
C ALA A 134 -12.30 -13.89 31.73
N HIS A 135 -11.19 -13.24 31.44
CA HIS A 135 -9.91 -13.91 31.18
C HIS A 135 -8.76 -12.95 31.42
N ARG A 136 -7.58 -13.51 31.70
CA ARG A 136 -6.31 -12.78 31.65
C ARG A 136 -6.03 -12.39 30.20
N VAL A 137 -5.45 -11.21 30.02
CA VAL A 137 -4.94 -10.77 28.73
C VAL A 137 -3.42 -10.95 28.78
N ASP A 138 -2.89 -11.79 27.89
CA ASP A 138 -1.44 -11.98 27.76
C ASP A 138 -0.77 -10.67 27.30
N GLU A 139 0.52 -10.49 27.62
CA GLU A 139 1.30 -9.28 27.27
C GLU A 139 1.54 -9.11 25.75
N GLU A 140 1.10 -10.05 24.91
CA GLU A 140 1.22 -9.92 23.45
C GLU A 140 -0.06 -9.38 22.81
N GLU A 141 0.15 -8.28 22.08
CA GLU A 141 -0.80 -7.56 21.23
C GLU A 141 -1.66 -6.48 21.90
N ASP A 142 -0.98 -5.55 22.60
CA ASP A 142 -1.30 -4.13 22.38
C ASP A 142 -0.95 -3.78 20.93
N ASN A 143 -1.77 -4.29 20.00
CA ASN A 143 -1.82 -3.90 18.59
C ASN A 143 -2.37 -2.47 18.47
N THR A 144 -1.83 -1.53 19.26
CA THR A 144 -1.57 -0.19 18.74
C THR A 144 -0.60 -0.34 17.58
N ILE A 145 -1.16 -0.81 16.46
CA ILE A 145 -0.57 -0.74 15.15
C ILE A 145 -0.01 0.66 15.06
N LEU A 146 1.31 0.72 15.00
CA LEU A 146 2.11 1.88 14.69
C LEU A 146 1.31 2.73 13.73
N ARG A 147 0.72 3.83 14.24
CA ARG A 147 0.42 5.02 13.45
C ARG A 147 1.79 5.58 13.05
N ALA A 148 2.50 4.83 12.21
CA ALA A 148 3.67 5.30 11.53
C ALA A 148 3.12 6.29 10.52
N ASP A 149 3.32 7.57 10.85
CA ASP A 149 3.19 8.68 9.93
C ASP A 149 3.86 8.29 8.60
N LYS A 150 3.04 7.97 7.59
CA LYS A 150 3.50 7.70 6.23
C LYS A 150 3.80 9.04 5.54
N HIS A 151 4.78 9.77 6.05
CA HIS A 151 5.62 10.59 5.19
C HIS A 151 6.77 9.71 4.72
N GLY A 152 6.55 9.05 3.58
CA GLY A 152 7.58 8.30 2.87
C GLY A 152 8.65 9.25 2.35
N GLU A 153 9.67 9.51 3.16
CA GLU A 153 10.93 10.09 2.70
C GLU A 153 11.94 8.94 2.56
N GLN A 154 12.14 8.48 1.32
CA GLN A 154 13.24 7.58 0.98
C GLN A 154 14.55 8.38 1.05
N ILE A 155 15.33 8.18 2.11
CA ILE A 155 16.74 8.58 2.14
C ILE A 155 17.56 7.34 1.79
N ASP A 156 18.16 7.38 0.61
CA ASP A 156 19.09 6.37 0.11
C ASP A 156 20.41 6.49 0.90
N THR A 157 20.72 5.52 1.77
CA THR A 157 21.95 5.54 2.59
C THR A 157 22.85 4.34 2.27
N ASN A 158 23.44 4.36 1.09
CA ASN A 158 24.75 3.77 0.87
C ASN A 158 25.84 4.81 1.19
N GLU A 159 26.08 5.10 2.47
CA GLU A 159 27.37 5.61 2.92
C GLU A 159 27.47 5.57 4.46
N VAL A 160 28.69 5.41 4.94
CA VAL A 160 29.12 5.47 6.36
C VAL A 160 29.10 4.14 7.14
N THR A 161 29.96 3.24 6.67
CA THR A 161 30.82 2.45 7.58
C THR A 161 31.79 3.40 8.29
N ARG A 162 31.71 3.56 9.63
CA ARG A 162 32.85 3.60 10.58
C ARG A 162 32.53 4.31 11.90
N ARG A 163 32.95 3.63 12.99
CA ARG A 163 33.22 4.12 14.36
C ARG A 163 31.96 4.39 15.19
N GLY A 164 31.85 3.94 16.43
CA GLY A 164 32.79 3.28 17.32
C GLY A 164 32.13 3.19 18.70
N SER A 165 32.70 2.28 19.49
CA SER A 165 32.34 1.87 20.86
C SER A 165 32.06 2.96 21.90
N ILE A 166 31.56 2.45 23.04
CA ILE A 166 31.54 2.96 24.44
C ILE A 166 30.18 3.62 24.76
N ILE A 167 29.37 3.13 25.72
CA ILE A 167 29.54 3.22 27.18
C ILE A 167 28.88 2.04 27.95
N ASN A 168 29.45 1.76 29.12
CA ASN A 168 29.24 0.69 30.11
C ASN A 168 28.04 0.85 31.08
N ASN A 169 27.58 -0.33 31.58
CA ASN A 169 27.29 -0.76 32.98
C ASN A 169 26.21 -0.15 33.90
N LEU A 170 25.70 -1.08 34.76
CA LEU A 170 24.92 -0.99 36.03
C LEU A 170 23.39 -1.12 35.87
N GLN A 171 22.61 -1.88 36.65
CA GLN A 171 22.79 -2.97 37.63
C GLN A 171 21.36 -3.49 37.99
N MET A 172 21.28 -4.71 38.55
CA MET A 172 20.12 -5.53 38.96
C MET A 172 18.97 -4.82 39.74
N ILE A 173 17.70 -5.24 39.75
CA ILE A 173 17.03 -6.40 40.44
C ILE A 173 15.52 -6.44 39.99
N PRO A 174 14.80 -7.59 40.03
CA PRO A 174 13.50 -7.78 39.37
C PRO A 174 12.28 -7.47 40.26
N THR A 175 11.18 -7.06 39.62
CA THR A 175 9.82 -7.13 40.18
C THR A 175 8.88 -7.66 39.10
N GLU A 176 8.16 -8.72 39.45
CA GLU A 176 7.20 -9.44 38.61
C GLU A 176 6.19 -8.50 37.93
N PRO A 177 5.86 -8.70 36.64
CA PRO A 177 4.73 -8.03 36.03
C PRO A 177 3.41 -8.66 36.52
N SER A 178 2.51 -7.84 37.05
CA SER A 178 1.14 -8.22 37.35
C SER A 178 0.26 -7.81 36.18
N TYR A 179 -0.42 -8.79 35.57
CA TYR A 179 -1.12 -8.61 34.30
C TYR A 179 -2.58 -8.17 34.48
N PRO A 180 -3.11 -7.36 33.54
CA PRO A 180 -4.51 -6.94 33.58
C PRO A 180 -5.49 -8.00 33.02
N ALA A 181 -6.72 -8.00 33.56
CA ALA A 181 -7.83 -8.84 33.12
C ALA A 181 -8.92 -8.02 32.42
N GLU A 182 -9.56 -8.55 31.37
CA GLU A 182 -10.70 -7.93 30.68
C GLU A 182 -12.04 -8.62 30.98
N VAL A 183 -13.12 -7.83 31.12
CA VAL A 183 -14.48 -8.30 31.47
C VAL A 183 -15.53 -7.61 30.62
N SER A 184 -16.36 -8.36 29.89
CA SER A 184 -17.46 -7.83 29.09
C SER A 184 -18.81 -7.92 29.82
N PHE A 185 -19.55 -6.81 29.92
CA PHE A 185 -20.87 -6.67 30.55
C PHE A 185 -22.02 -6.66 29.52
N LYS A 186 -23.25 -6.92 29.97
CA LYS A 186 -24.47 -6.73 29.15
C LYS A 186 -25.09 -5.35 29.36
N PRO A 187 -25.65 -4.71 28.32
CA PRO A 187 -26.39 -3.46 28.48
C PRO A 187 -27.70 -3.68 29.25
N ILE A 188 -28.00 -2.76 30.18
CA ILE A 188 -29.24 -2.76 30.95
C ILE A 188 -30.39 -2.32 30.03
N THR A 189 -31.17 -3.27 29.54
CA THR A 189 -32.46 -3.01 28.89
C THR A 189 -33.60 -3.36 29.84
N GLY A 190 -34.41 -2.37 30.25
CA GLY A 190 -35.73 -2.62 30.81
C GLY A 190 -36.04 -1.88 32.12
N VAL A 191 -36.26 -0.56 32.04
CA VAL A 191 -37.13 0.11 33.03
C VAL A 191 -38.55 0.00 32.49
N GLN A 192 -39.33 -0.92 33.04
CA GLN A 192 -40.75 -1.06 32.73
C GLN A 192 -41.52 0.00 33.52
N VAL A 193 -41.96 1.05 32.82
CA VAL A 193 -42.83 2.08 33.40
C VAL A 193 -44.20 1.44 33.64
N PRO A 194 -44.75 1.46 34.87
CA PRO A 194 -46.08 0.91 35.13
C PRO A 194 -47.15 1.76 34.46
N ALA A 195 -48.16 1.09 33.90
CA ALA A 195 -49.30 1.73 33.25
C ALA A 195 -50.11 2.59 34.24
N PRO A 196 -50.71 3.70 33.77
CA PRO A 196 -51.53 4.56 34.63
C PRO A 196 -52.80 3.83 35.07
N ILE A 197 -53.07 3.87 36.39
CA ILE A 197 -54.33 3.42 36.97
C ILE A 197 -55.36 4.52 36.77
N LYS A 198 -56.29 4.25 35.84
CA LYS A 198 -57.57 4.91 35.51
C LYS A 198 -57.64 6.44 35.53
#